data_AF-A0A1J5PSU8-F1
#
_entry.id   AF-A0A1J5PSU8-F1
#
_cell.length_a   1.000
_cell.length_b   1.000
_cell.length_c   1.000
_cell.angle_alpha   90.00
_cell.angle_beta   90.00
_cell.angle_gamma   90.00
#
_symmetry.space_group_name_H-M   'P 1'
#
loop_
_entity.id
_entity.type
_entity.pdbx_description
1 polymer ?
#
loop_
_entity_poly.entity_id
_entity_poly.type
_entity_poly.pdbx_seq_one_letter_code
_entity_poly.pdbx_strand_id
1 'polypeptide(L)'
;MHVTSGMRGIDDRRGRARGTLVWAAPVVVGGSLAGSAVAGRWDLLPASLGAGLGLLTVGLGVSAVASVLLAYPAPRAGASPFAAETGGIGASMAAQLVASVATTVLALPVLIGFVLAWWWSPTAGWVTLGVGVIGGGTLLRSAVDLGGRALDTRWAALLVRVS
;
A
#
# COMPACT_ATOMS: atom_id res chain seq x y z
N MET A 1 14.59 -18.27 7.63
CA MET A 1 14.74 -17.65 8.98
C MET A 1 13.42 -17.14 9.60
N HIS A 2 12.23 -17.31 8.99
CA HIS A 2 10.94 -16.93 9.62
C HIS A 2 10.26 -18.05 10.42
N VAL A 3 10.68 -19.31 10.26
CA VAL A 3 10.06 -20.47 10.93
C VAL A 3 10.48 -20.60 12.40
N THR A 4 11.59 -19.97 12.80
CA THR A 4 12.17 -20.11 14.15
C THR A 4 11.90 -18.94 15.10
N SER A 5 11.36 -17.81 14.62
CA SER A 5 11.14 -16.61 15.45
C SER A 5 9.76 -16.52 16.12
N GLY A 6 8.80 -17.39 15.75
CA GLY A 6 7.44 -17.37 16.30
C GLY A 6 6.65 -16.08 16.05
N MET A 7 7.16 -15.16 15.22
CA MET A 7 6.48 -13.90 14.94
C MET A 7 5.25 -14.14 14.07
N ARG A 8 4.10 -13.66 14.54
CA ARG A 8 2.84 -13.71 13.80
C ARG A 8 2.98 -12.92 12.49
N GLY A 9 2.38 -13.40 11.40
CA GLY A 9 2.47 -12.74 10.09
C GLY A 9 1.89 -11.31 10.08
N ILE A 10 0.99 -11.01 11.02
CA ILE A 10 0.44 -9.68 11.23
C ILE A 10 1.47 -8.69 11.81
N ASP A 11 2.36 -9.13 12.69
CA ASP A 11 3.31 -8.25 13.39
C ASP A 11 4.43 -7.81 12.44
N ASP A 12 4.92 -8.73 11.59
CA ASP A 12 5.85 -8.42 10.52
C ASP A 12 5.27 -7.37 9.55
N ARG A 13 4.02 -7.56 9.10
CA ARG A 13 3.36 -6.64 8.16
C ARG A 13 3.09 -5.27 8.76
N ARG A 14 2.64 -5.21 10.01
CA ARG A 14 2.46 -3.95 10.75
C ARG A 14 3.80 -3.24 10.93
N GLY A 15 4.86 -3.98 11.25
CA GLY A 15 6.23 -3.47 11.34
C GLY A 15 6.68 -2.82 10.04
N ARG A 16 6.53 -3.52 8.90
CA ARG A 16 6.88 -2.98 7.59
C ARG A 16 6.05 -1.75 7.21
N ALA A 17 4.72 -1.79 7.40
CA ALA A 17 3.86 -0.66 7.08
C ALA A 17 4.23 0.59 7.90
N ARG A 18 4.50 0.43 9.21
CA ARG A 18 4.97 1.50 10.08
C ARG A 18 6.36 1.99 9.67
N GLY A 19 7.29 1.08 9.38
CA GLY A 19 8.63 1.41 8.91
C GLY A 19 8.61 2.29 7.65
N THR A 20 7.73 1.97 6.69
CA THR A 20 7.58 2.81 5.50
C THR A 20 6.94 4.16 5.82
N LEU A 21 5.90 4.19 6.67
CA LEU A 21 5.23 5.44 7.04
C LEU A 21 6.16 6.45 7.73
N VAL A 22 7.12 5.97 8.54
CA VAL A 22 8.07 6.83 9.28
C VAL A 22 8.83 7.78 8.36
N TRP A 23 9.23 7.34 7.17
CA TRP A 23 9.96 8.18 6.22
C TRP A 23 9.07 8.70 5.09
N ALA A 24 8.14 7.89 4.59
CA ALA A 24 7.32 8.26 3.43
C ALA A 24 6.30 9.35 3.78
N ALA A 25 5.72 9.34 4.98
CA ALA A 25 4.76 10.37 5.38
C ALA A 25 5.40 11.76 5.47
N PRO A 26 6.58 11.95 6.12
CA PRO A 26 7.29 13.23 6.06
C PRO A 26 7.65 13.67 4.64
N VAL A 27 8.07 12.75 3.76
CA VAL A 27 8.36 13.07 2.36
C VAL A 27 7.11 13.57 1.63
N VAL A 28 5.96 12.91 1.82
CA VAL A 28 4.69 13.34 1.24
C VAL A 28 4.29 14.72 1.78
N VAL A 29 4.38 14.95 3.09
CA VAL A 29 4.06 16.24 3.71
C VAL A 29 4.98 17.35 3.16
N GLY A 30 6.29 17.09 3.12
CA GLY A 30 7.27 18.02 2.57
C GLY A 30 7.03 18.30 1.08
N GLY A 31 6.71 17.27 0.30
CA GLY A 31 6.35 17.40 -1.11
C GLY A 31 5.09 18.21 -1.34
N SER A 32 4.04 18.02 -0.52
CA SER A 32 2.82 18.83 -0.58
C SER A 32 3.09 20.29 -0.22
N LEU A 33 3.88 20.55 0.83
CA LEU A 33 4.28 21.91 1.22
C LEU A 33 5.08 22.59 0.11
N ALA A 34 6.10 21.91 -0.43
CA ALA A 34 6.93 22.42 -1.51
C ALA A 34 6.10 22.65 -2.78
N GLY A 35 5.23 21.71 -3.15
CA GLY A 35 4.33 21.84 -4.30
C GLY A 35 3.39 23.04 -4.19
N SER A 36 2.75 23.23 -3.02
CA SER A 36 1.92 24.40 -2.76
C SER A 36 2.71 25.71 -2.78
N ALA A 37 3.93 25.72 -2.23
CA ALA A 37 4.80 26.90 -2.23
C ALA A 37 5.24 27.29 -3.65
N VAL A 38 5.72 26.32 -4.44
CA VAL A 38 6.17 26.54 -5.83
C VAL A 38 5.00 26.96 -6.72
N ALA A 39 3.82 26.38 -6.52
CA ALA A 39 2.62 26.77 -7.26
C ALA A 39 2.02 28.11 -6.81
N GLY A 40 2.45 28.66 -5.67
CA GLY A 40 1.82 29.82 -5.04
C GLY A 40 0.38 29.56 -4.57
N ARG A 41 -0.02 28.29 -4.44
CA ARG A 41 -1.40 27.85 -4.17
C ARG A 41 -1.52 27.14 -2.82
N TRP A 42 -1.47 27.93 -1.76
CA TRP A 42 -1.66 27.46 -0.38
C TRP A 42 -3.09 27.00 -0.11
N ASP A 43 -4.06 27.52 -0.87
CA ASP A 43 -5.46 27.08 -0.86
C ASP A 43 -5.61 25.58 -1.17
N LEU A 44 -4.67 25.00 -1.92
CA LEU A 44 -4.66 23.59 -2.27
C LEU A 44 -3.86 22.69 -1.34
N LEU A 45 -3.20 23.25 -0.33
CA LEU A 45 -2.39 22.45 0.60
C LEU A 45 -3.21 21.31 1.25
N PRO A 46 -4.45 21.54 1.74
CA PRO A 46 -5.26 20.45 2.28
C PRO A 46 -5.56 19.37 1.25
N ALA A 47 -5.87 19.76 0.01
CA ALA A 47 -6.13 18.82 -1.08
C ALA A 47 -4.89 17.98 -1.42
N SER A 48 -3.73 18.63 -1.53
CA SER A 48 -2.45 17.96 -1.83
C SER A 48 -2.06 16.97 -0.73
N LEU A 49 -2.17 17.37 0.53
CA LEU A 49 -1.91 16.49 1.68
C LEU A 49 -2.87 15.30 1.70
N GLY A 50 -4.16 15.54 1.49
CA GLY A 50 -5.17 14.48 1.42
C GLY A 50 -4.91 13.48 0.31
N ALA A 51 -4.63 13.97 -0.90
CA ALA A 51 -4.30 13.13 -2.04
C ALA A 51 -3.01 12.34 -1.81
N GLY A 52 -1.94 12.99 -1.37
CA GLY A 52 -0.65 12.36 -1.13
C GLY A 52 -0.70 11.28 -0.04
N LEU A 53 -1.27 11.60 1.12
CA LEU A 53 -1.40 10.65 2.24
C LEU A 53 -2.39 9.52 1.92
N GLY A 54 -3.47 9.84 1.21
CA GLY A 54 -4.43 8.85 0.71
C GLY A 54 -3.77 7.86 -0.25
N LEU A 55 -3.04 8.34 -1.26
CA LEU A 55 -2.30 7.46 -2.18
C LEU A 55 -1.25 6.61 -1.46
N LEU A 56 -0.50 7.20 -0.53
CA LEU A 56 0.50 6.48 0.26
C LEU A 56 -0.12 5.31 1.02
N THR A 57 -1.20 5.57 1.77
CA THR A 57 -1.86 4.56 2.59
C THR A 57 -2.59 3.51 1.75
N VAL A 58 -3.23 3.89 0.65
CA VAL A 58 -3.84 2.96 -0.32
C VAL A 58 -2.78 2.06 -0.95
N GLY A 59 -1.67 2.61 -1.45
CA GLY A 59 -0.59 1.83 -2.05
C GLY A 59 0.04 0.84 -1.08
N LEU A 60 0.25 1.25 0.18
CA LEU A 60 0.71 0.35 1.25
C LEU A 60 -0.31 -0.75 1.55
N GLY A 61 -1.61 -0.43 1.58
CA GLY A 61 -2.67 -1.40 1.79
C GLY A 61 -2.75 -2.43 0.67
N VAL A 62 -2.71 -1.99 -0.58
CA VAL A 62 -2.69 -2.87 -1.76
C VAL A 62 -1.46 -3.77 -1.74
N SER A 63 -0.27 -3.23 -1.44
CA SER A 63 0.95 -4.02 -1.30
C SER A 63 0.83 -5.09 -0.19
N ALA A 64 0.21 -4.75 0.94
CA ALA A 64 -0.04 -5.69 2.02
C ALA A 64 -0.96 -6.84 1.60
N VAL A 65 -1.96 -6.60 0.76
CA VAL A 65 -2.86 -7.67 0.28
C VAL A 65 -2.23 -8.46 -0.87
N ALA A 66 -1.64 -7.76 -1.84
CA ALA A 66 -1.00 -8.34 -3.02
C ALA A 66 0.08 -9.36 -2.64
N SER A 67 0.90 -9.05 -1.63
CA SER A 67 1.95 -9.96 -1.13
C SER A 67 1.42 -11.26 -0.50
N VAL A 68 0.13 -11.37 -0.18
CA VAL A 68 -0.50 -12.63 0.26
C VAL A 68 -1.11 -13.38 -0.92
N LEU A 69 -1.84 -12.65 -1.77
CA LEU A 69 -2.61 -13.24 -2.86
C LEU A 69 -1.74 -13.71 -4.01
N LEU A 70 -0.68 -12.95 -4.31
CA LEU A 70 0.20 -13.13 -5.47
C LEU A 70 1.56 -13.74 -5.08
N ALA A 71 1.66 -14.30 -3.87
CA ALA A 71 2.86 -15.02 -3.43
C ALA A 71 3.13 -16.18 -4.38
N TYR A 72 4.12 -15.98 -5.24
CA TYR A 72 4.59 -16.96 -6.21
C TYR A 72 5.01 -18.25 -5.50
N PRO A 73 4.77 -19.43 -6.11
CA PRO A 73 5.41 -20.65 -5.64
C PRO A 73 6.92 -20.40 -5.51
N ALA A 74 7.46 -20.63 -4.31
CA ALA A 74 8.90 -20.50 -4.11
C ALA A 74 9.62 -21.46 -5.07
N PRO A 75 10.74 -21.05 -5.67
CA PRO A 75 11.55 -21.95 -6.50
C PRO A 75 11.82 -23.23 -5.73
N ARG A 76 11.62 -24.38 -6.38
CA ARG A 76 11.87 -25.69 -5.76
C ARG A 76 13.28 -25.69 -5.14
N ALA A 77 13.41 -26.17 -3.90
CA ALA A 77 14.69 -26.24 -3.21
C ALA A 77 15.72 -26.96 -4.11
N GLY A 78 16.79 -26.25 -4.49
CA GLY A 78 17.82 -26.74 -5.44
C GLY A 78 17.83 -26.07 -6.82
N ALA A 79 16.85 -25.22 -7.15
CA ALA A 79 16.89 -24.41 -8.38
C ALA A 79 17.93 -23.28 -8.28
N SER A 80 18.63 -23.00 -9.38
CA SER A 80 19.62 -21.92 -9.47
C SER A 80 19.00 -20.56 -9.08
N PRO A 81 19.69 -19.73 -8.25
CA PRO A 81 19.22 -18.39 -7.88
C PRO A 81 19.14 -17.41 -9.07
N PHE A 82 19.72 -17.78 -10.22
CA PHE A 82 19.66 -17.02 -11.47
C PHE A 82 18.77 -17.68 -12.54
N ALA A 83 18.20 -18.87 -12.26
CA ALA A 83 17.20 -19.45 -13.14
C ALA A 83 15.89 -18.71 -12.92
N ALA A 84 15.66 -17.67 -13.73
CA ALA A 84 14.33 -17.11 -13.88
C ALA A 84 13.43 -18.24 -14.42
N GLU A 85 12.46 -18.71 -13.63
CA GLU A 85 11.44 -19.61 -14.15
C GLU A 85 10.78 -18.92 -15.35
N THR A 86 10.82 -19.54 -16.51
CA THR A 86 10.19 -19.05 -17.74
C THR A 86 8.68 -18.91 -17.48
N GLY A 87 8.22 -17.70 -17.17
CA GLY A 87 6.85 -17.40 -16.70
C GLY A 87 6.79 -16.48 -15.47
N GLY A 88 7.85 -16.44 -14.65
CA GLY A 88 7.95 -15.61 -13.44
C GLY A 88 7.90 -14.11 -13.71
N ILE A 89 8.54 -13.66 -14.79
CA ILE A 89 8.53 -12.25 -15.21
C ILE A 89 7.12 -11.82 -15.67
N GLY A 90 6.42 -12.70 -16.39
CA GLY A 90 5.08 -12.42 -16.91
C GLY A 90 4.06 -12.20 -15.79
N ALA A 91 3.98 -13.11 -14.81
CA ALA A 91 3.03 -12.92 -13.72
C ALA A 91 3.50 -11.92 -12.65
N SER A 92 4.79 -11.53 -12.58
CA SER A 92 5.19 -10.36 -11.76
C SER A 92 4.75 -9.05 -12.41
N MET A 93 4.80 -8.94 -13.73
CA MET A 93 4.23 -7.82 -14.48
C MET A 93 2.71 -7.76 -14.32
N ALA A 94 2.02 -8.90 -14.44
CA ALA A 94 0.57 -8.96 -14.23
C ALA A 94 0.19 -8.58 -12.78
N ALA A 95 0.92 -9.10 -11.79
CA ALA A 95 0.76 -8.73 -10.38
C ALA A 95 0.94 -7.22 -10.15
N GLN A 96 1.96 -6.63 -10.77
CA GLN A 96 2.21 -5.19 -10.69
C GLN A 96 1.09 -4.39 -11.36
N LEU A 97 0.61 -4.81 -12.52
CA LEU A 97 -0.51 -4.15 -13.21
C LEU A 97 -1.79 -4.19 -12.37
N VAL A 98 -2.13 -5.35 -11.80
CA VAL A 98 -3.29 -5.50 -10.91
C VAL A 98 -3.15 -4.61 -9.67
N ALA A 99 -1.97 -4.59 -9.04
CA ALA A 99 -1.70 -3.74 -7.89
C ALA A 99 -1.81 -2.24 -8.24
N SER A 100 -1.27 -1.82 -9.39
CA SER A 100 -1.37 -0.45 -9.87
C SER A 100 -2.81 -0.05 -10.14
N VAL A 101 -3.58 -0.88 -10.86
CA VAL A 101 -4.99 -0.62 -11.15
C VAL A 101 -5.81 -0.56 -9.85
N ALA A 102 -5.62 -1.51 -8.94
CA ALA A 102 -6.30 -1.51 -7.65
C ALA A 102 -5.97 -0.26 -6.84
N THR A 103 -4.71 0.16 -6.82
CA THR A 103 -4.26 1.39 -6.15
C THR A 103 -4.95 2.62 -6.75
N THR A 104 -4.95 2.75 -8.07
CA THR A 104 -5.60 3.87 -8.76
C THR A 104 -7.11 3.92 -8.47
N VAL A 105 -7.80 2.78 -8.58
CA VAL A 105 -9.25 2.69 -8.33
C VAL A 105 -9.58 3.05 -6.88
N LEU A 106 -8.84 2.50 -5.91
CA LEU A 106 -9.05 2.79 -4.49
C LEU A 106 -8.67 4.23 -4.11
N ALA A 107 -7.73 4.85 -4.85
CA ALA A 107 -7.34 6.24 -4.66
C ALA A 107 -8.27 7.24 -5.36
N LEU A 108 -9.25 6.78 -6.17
CA LEU A 108 -10.19 7.68 -6.86
C LEU A 108 -10.86 8.72 -5.96
N PRO A 109 -11.33 8.41 -4.75
CA PRO A 109 -11.98 9.41 -3.90
C PRO A 109 -11.09 10.62 -3.59
N VAL A 110 -9.80 10.38 -3.33
CA VAL A 110 -8.85 11.47 -3.02
C VAL A 110 -8.36 12.18 -4.29
N LEU A 111 -8.23 11.45 -5.41
CA LEU A 111 -7.88 12.03 -6.71
C LEU A 111 -8.99 12.95 -7.22
N ILE A 112 -10.24 12.50 -7.16
CA ILE A 112 -11.42 13.28 -7.51
C ILE A 112 -11.53 14.49 -6.58
N GLY A 113 -11.36 14.29 -5.28
CA GLY A 113 -11.35 15.39 -4.30
C GLY A 113 -10.31 16.47 -4.62
N PHE A 114 -9.10 16.07 -5.01
CA PHE A 114 -8.06 16.99 -5.44
C PHE A 114 -8.45 17.78 -6.70
N VAL A 115 -8.97 17.11 -7.73
CA VAL A 115 -9.43 17.76 -8.96
C VAL A 115 -10.58 18.73 -8.66
N LEU A 116 -11.50 18.36 -7.77
CA LEU A 116 -12.59 19.23 -7.32
C LEU A 116 -12.06 20.50 -6.61
N ALA A 117 -11.04 20.33 -5.76
CA ALA A 117 -10.38 21.43 -5.08
C ALA A 117 -9.65 22.37 -6.05
N TRP A 118 -9.03 21.81 -7.08
CA TRP A 118 -8.27 22.57 -8.07
C TRP A 118 -9.15 23.48 -8.93
N TRP A 119 -10.28 22.96 -9.41
CA TRP A 119 -11.10 23.59 -10.45
C TRP A 119 -12.35 24.32 -9.94
N TRP A 120 -12.94 23.88 -8.82
CA TRP A 120 -14.23 24.42 -8.36
C TRP A 120 -14.14 25.13 -7.01
N SER A 121 -13.67 24.44 -5.96
CA SER A 121 -13.66 25.02 -4.62
C SER A 121 -12.54 24.47 -3.75
N PRO A 122 -11.61 25.31 -3.27
CA PRO A 122 -10.57 24.91 -2.33
C PRO A 122 -11.09 24.26 -1.05
N THR A 123 -12.35 24.52 -0.65
CA THR A 123 -12.96 23.87 0.52
C THR A 123 -13.10 22.36 0.36
N ALA A 124 -13.21 21.85 -0.87
CA ALA A 124 -13.15 20.41 -1.16
C ALA A 124 -11.81 19.79 -0.75
N GLY A 125 -10.75 20.59 -0.65
CA GLY A 125 -9.44 20.15 -0.17
C GLY A 125 -9.48 19.65 1.27
N TRP A 126 -10.29 20.24 2.15
CA TRP A 126 -10.43 19.78 3.53
C TRP A 126 -11.16 18.43 3.62
N VAL A 127 -12.18 18.23 2.77
CA VAL A 127 -12.85 16.93 2.64
C VAL A 127 -11.87 15.89 2.12
N THR A 128 -11.08 16.24 1.11
CA THR A 128 -10.02 15.38 0.53
C THR A 128 -8.99 14.99 1.58
N LEU A 129 -8.58 15.94 2.43
CA LEU A 129 -7.71 15.68 3.57
C LEU A 129 -8.31 14.67 4.54
N GLY A 130 -9.56 14.88 4.94
CA GLY A 130 -10.27 13.95 5.82
C GLY A 130 -10.38 12.55 5.22
N VAL A 131 -10.76 12.44 3.95
CA VAL A 131 -10.86 11.16 3.24
C VAL A 131 -9.50 10.48 3.12
N GLY A 132 -8.45 11.22 2.78
CA GLY A 132 -7.10 10.67 2.66
C GLY A 132 -6.53 10.17 3.99
N VAL A 133 -6.69 10.92 5.06
CA VAL A 133 -6.14 10.57 6.39
C VAL A 133 -6.98 9.49 7.06
N ILE A 134 -8.29 9.70 7.18
CA ILE A 134 -9.18 8.79 7.91
C ILE A 134 -9.52 7.57 7.04
N GLY A 135 -9.96 7.81 5.81
CA GLY A 135 -10.31 6.73 4.87
C GLY A 135 -9.08 5.90 4.49
N GLY A 136 -7.98 6.55 4.14
CA GLY A 136 -6.72 5.87 3.85
C GLY A 136 -6.16 5.11 5.06
N GLY A 137 -6.16 5.72 6.24
CA GLY A 137 -5.71 5.07 7.48
C GLY A 137 -6.53 3.84 7.87
N THR A 138 -7.87 3.93 7.77
CA THR A 138 -8.76 2.78 8.04
C THR A 138 -8.59 1.67 7.01
N LEU A 139 -8.44 2.01 5.73
CA LEU A 139 -8.16 1.05 4.67
C LEU A 139 -6.84 0.32 4.89
N LEU A 140 -5.75 1.05 5.17
CA LEU A 140 -4.44 0.46 5.44
C LEU A 140 -4.49 -0.50 6.64
N ARG A 141 -5.11 -0.08 7.74
CA ARG A 141 -5.28 -0.93 8.92
C ARG A 141 -6.03 -2.22 8.58
N SER A 142 -7.15 -2.09 7.86
CA SER A 142 -7.97 -3.23 7.45
C SER A 142 -7.21 -4.19 6.54
N ALA A 143 -6.48 -3.65 5.56
CA ALA A 143 -5.66 -4.42 4.61
C ALA A 143 -4.54 -5.20 5.29
N VAL A 144 -3.85 -4.58 6.26
CA VAL A 144 -2.79 -5.24 7.04
C VAL A 144 -3.37 -6.34 7.93
N ASP A 145 -4.50 -6.08 8.60
CA ASP A 145 -5.14 -7.03 9.50
C ASP A 145 -5.70 -8.24 8.72
N LEU A 146 -6.36 -8.01 7.58
CA LEU A 146 -6.84 -9.06 6.68
C LEU A 146 -5.68 -9.87 6.07
N GLY A 147 -4.63 -9.20 5.60
CA GLY A 147 -3.46 -9.85 5.02
C GLY A 147 -2.68 -10.69 6.03
N GLY A 148 -2.56 -10.23 7.28
CA GLY A 148 -1.96 -10.99 8.38
C GLY A 148 -2.73 -12.27 8.69
N ARG A 149 -4.06 -12.16 8.85
CA ARG A 149 -4.92 -13.32 9.13
C ARG A 149 -4.90 -14.37 8.02
N ALA A 150 -4.99 -13.93 6.76
CA ALA A 150 -4.95 -14.84 5.62
C ALA A 150 -3.62 -15.60 5.52
N LEU A 151 -2.52 -14.95 5.92
CA LEU A 151 -1.21 -15.57 5.96
C LEU A 151 -1.09 -16.58 7.10
N ASP A 152 -1.53 -16.22 8.31
CA ASP A 152 -1.50 -17.12 9.49
C ASP A 152 -2.29 -18.42 9.23
N THR A 153 -3.47 -18.32 8.59
CA THR A 153 -4.27 -19.50 8.20
C THR A 153 -3.55 -20.38 7.17
N ARG A 154 -2.87 -19.77 6.18
CA ARG A 154 -2.10 -20.51 5.16
C ARG A 154 -0.91 -21.24 5.77
N TRP A 155 -0.18 -20.62 6.70
CA TRP A 155 0.93 -21.27 7.39
C TRP A 155 0.47 -22.45 8.25
N ALA A 156 -0.63 -22.30 8.98
CA ALA A 156 -1.22 -23.39 9.75
C ALA A 156 -1.60 -24.59 8.85
N ALA A 157 -2.23 -24.33 7.70
CA ALA A 157 -2.60 -25.38 6.75
C ALA A 157 -1.40 -26.08 6.10
N LEU A 158 -0.27 -25.37 5.91
CA LEU A 158 0.95 -25.96 5.36
C LEU A 158 1.67 -26.83 6.39
N LEU A 159 1.76 -26.41 7.65
CA LEU A 159 2.40 -27.22 8.71
C LEU A 159 1.70 -28.56 8.91
N VAL A 160 0.37 -28.61 8.84
CA VAL A 160 -0.42 -29.86 8.93
C VAL A 160 -0.15 -30.82 7.77
N ARG A 161 0.31 -30.35 6.60
CA ARG A 161 0.61 -31.22 5.45
C ARG A 161 1.98 -31.87 5.50
N VAL A 162 2.87 -31.42 6.39
CA VAL A 162 4.25 -31.92 6.49
C VAL A 162 4.50 -32.68 7.80
N SER A 163 3.49 -32.75 8.68
CA SER A 163 3.43 -33.61 9.88
C SER A 163 2.65 -34.89 9.60
#